data_AF-A0A7M1B3P6-F1
#
_entry.id   AF-A0A7M1B3P6-F1
#
_cell.length_a   1.000
_cell.length_b   1.000
_cell.length_c   1.000
_cell.angle_alpha   90.00
_cell.angle_beta   90.00
_cell.angle_gamma   90.00
#
_symmetry.space_group_name_H-M   'P 1'
#
loop_
_entity.id
_entity.type
_entity.pdbx_description
1 polymer ?
#
loop_
_entity_poly.entity_id
_entity_poly.type
_entity_poly.pdbx_seq_one_letter_code
_entity_poly.pdbx_strand_id
1 'polypeptide(L)'
;MKNDYIDLIEPTPVLETKKCQIIALLLKYFLQFTPVLAAFIAWYMYDYFIAGATLLITFIVVGIVRAKMRNSVIPPSQREYHYNDEGIAKWFTAKKLCP
;
A
#
# COMPACT_ATOMS: atom_id res chain seq x y z
N MET A 1 -40.58 7.77 -4.60
CA MET A 1 -39.46 6.84 -4.82
C MET A 1 -38.28 7.40 -4.04
N LYS A 2 -37.89 6.75 -2.94
CA LYS A 2 -36.66 7.08 -2.21
C LYS A 2 -35.52 6.68 -3.14
N ASN A 3 -34.74 7.64 -3.60
CA ASN A 3 -33.51 7.34 -4.31
C ASN A 3 -32.57 6.71 -3.28
N ASP A 4 -32.52 5.38 -3.26
CA ASP A 4 -31.44 4.64 -2.62
C ASP A 4 -30.18 4.96 -3.41
N TYR A 5 -29.48 6.02 -3.00
CA TYR A 5 -28.11 6.27 -3.40
C TYR A 5 -27.30 5.12 -2.81
N ILE A 6 -27.18 4.04 -3.58
CA ILE A 6 -26.20 2.97 -3.36
C ILE A 6 -24.90 3.69 -3.03
N ASP A 7 -24.36 3.48 -1.82
CA ASP A 7 -23.14 4.12 -1.29
C ASP A 7 -22.21 4.51 -2.44
N LEU A 8 -22.05 5.83 -2.70
CA LEU A 8 -21.18 6.29 -3.76
C LEU A 8 -19.76 5.84 -3.42
N ILE A 9 -19.34 4.72 -4.01
CA ILE A 9 -17.98 4.23 -3.95
C ILE A 9 -17.15 5.32 -4.63
N GLU A 10 -16.43 6.14 -3.86
CA GLU A 10 -15.43 7.05 -4.39
C GLU A 10 -14.46 6.22 -5.25
N PRO A 11 -14.31 6.55 -6.55
CA PRO A 11 -13.37 5.83 -7.41
C PRO A 11 -11.94 6.05 -6.90
N THR A 12 -11.07 5.08 -7.14
CA THR A 12 -9.65 5.26 -6.84
C THR A 12 -9.13 6.52 -7.55
N PRO A 13 -8.48 7.45 -6.84
CA PRO A 13 -8.10 8.72 -7.42
C PRO A 13 -7.10 8.52 -8.56
N VAL A 14 -7.34 9.22 -9.66
CA VAL A 14 -6.43 9.26 -10.81
C VAL A 14 -5.43 10.39 -10.58
N LEU A 15 -4.15 10.08 -10.67
CA LEU A 15 -3.09 11.06 -10.49
C LEU A 15 -2.85 11.78 -11.82
N GLU A 16 -3.22 13.06 -11.89
CA GLU A 16 -3.09 13.92 -13.08
C GLU A 16 -1.62 14.18 -13.44
N THR A 17 -0.77 14.40 -12.44
CA THR A 17 0.62 14.83 -12.67
C THR A 17 1.59 13.65 -12.72
N LYS A 18 2.50 13.68 -13.70
CA LYS A 18 3.56 12.66 -13.87
C LYS A 18 4.44 12.49 -12.62
N LYS A 19 4.68 13.57 -11.87
CA LYS A 19 5.44 13.53 -10.62
C LYS A 19 4.74 12.66 -9.57
N CYS A 20 3.44 12.86 -9.38
CA CYS A 20 2.67 12.10 -8.40
C CYS A 20 2.48 10.64 -8.81
N GLN A 21 2.38 10.38 -10.12
CA GLN A 21 2.42 9.01 -10.66
C GLN A 21 3.74 8.30 -10.31
N ILE A 22 4.89 8.97 -10.45
CA ILE A 22 6.19 8.42 -10.05
C ILE A 22 6.24 8.13 -8.55
N ILE A 23 5.73 9.04 -7.71
CA ILE A 23 5.70 8.84 -6.26
C ILE A 23 4.82 7.63 -5.90
N ALA A 24 3.66 7.48 -6.55
CA ALA A 24 2.78 6.34 -6.32
C ALA A 24 3.43 5.02 -6.77
N LEU A 25 4.17 5.05 -7.87
CA LEU A 25 4.94 3.92 -8.37
C LEU A 25 6.04 3.53 -7.37
N LEU A 26 6.80 4.50 -6.86
CA LEU A 26 7.84 4.27 -5.84
C LEU A 26 7.25 3.67 -4.55
N LEU A 27 6.11 4.18 -4.09
CA LEU A 27 5.39 3.64 -2.93
C LEU A 27 4.94 2.20 -3.16
N LYS A 28 4.38 1.89 -4.34
CA LYS A 28 4.02 0.53 -4.73
C LYS A 28 5.23 -0.41 -4.66
N TYR A 29 6.33 -0.04 -5.30
CA TYR A 29 7.55 -0.84 -5.30
C TYR A 29 8.11 -1.02 -3.89
N PHE A 30 8.14 0.04 -3.10
CA PHE A 30 8.57 -0.04 -1.71
C PHE A 30 7.72 -1.05 -0.93
N LEU A 31 6.39 -0.97 -1.01
CA LEU A 31 5.51 -1.88 -0.27
C LEU A 31 5.58 -3.33 -0.74
N GLN A 32 5.81 -3.55 -2.03
CA GLN A 32 5.84 -4.89 -2.59
C GLN A 32 7.20 -5.58 -2.36
N PHE A 33 8.31 -4.85 -2.55
CA PHE A 33 9.64 -5.45 -2.57
C PHE A 33 10.40 -5.36 -1.25
N THR A 34 9.94 -4.56 -0.27
CA THR A 34 10.62 -4.47 1.04
C THR A 34 10.84 -5.82 1.72
N PRO A 35 9.86 -6.74 1.82
CA PRO A 35 10.07 -8.03 2.46
C PRO A 35 11.13 -8.88 1.74
N VAL A 36 11.07 -8.88 0.40
CA VAL A 36 11.99 -9.65 -0.45
C VAL A 36 13.40 -9.09 -0.35
N LEU A 37 13.56 -7.77 -0.45
CA LEU A 37 14.84 -7.09 -0.29
C LEU A 37 15.45 -7.34 1.09
N ALA A 38 14.66 -7.23 2.16
CA ALA A 38 15.12 -7.50 3.52
C ALA A 38 15.60 -8.96 3.67
N ALA A 39 14.87 -9.91 3.09
CA ALA A 39 15.27 -11.32 3.10
C ALA A 39 16.55 -11.58 2.31
N PHE A 40 16.71 -10.97 1.12
CA PHE A 40 17.93 -11.08 0.33
C PHE A 40 19.14 -10.47 1.05
N ILE A 41 18.98 -9.31 1.69
CA ILE A 41 20.04 -8.68 2.49
C ILE A 41 20.42 -9.59 3.66
N ALA A 42 19.43 -10.11 4.39
CA ALA A 42 19.67 -11.02 5.50
C ALA A 42 20.36 -12.33 5.04
N TRP A 43 19.99 -12.86 3.88
CA TRP A 43 20.65 -14.03 3.30
C TRP A 43 22.10 -13.77 2.93
N TYR A 44 22.38 -12.60 2.34
CA TYR A 44 23.75 -12.21 1.98
C TYR A 44 24.65 -12.01 3.20
N MET A 45 24.10 -11.50 4.31
CA MET A 45 24.86 -11.18 5.52
C MET A 45 24.97 -12.34 6.52
N TYR A 46 23.99 -13.24 6.55
CA TYR A 46 23.86 -14.29 7.57
C TYR A 46 23.67 -15.68 6.92
N ASP A 47 22.54 -16.33 7.18
CA ASP A 47 22.19 -17.65 6.67
C ASP A 47 20.75 -17.70 6.14
N TYR A 48 20.37 -18.84 5.55
CA TYR A 48 19.05 -19.02 4.96
C TYR A 48 17.91 -19.06 6.00
N PHE A 49 18.19 -19.46 7.25
CA PHE A 49 17.19 -19.52 8.32
C PHE A 49 16.85 -18.12 8.82
N ILE A 50 17.86 -17.29 9.07
CA ILE A 50 17.71 -15.87 9.41
C ILE A 50 17.05 -15.12 8.27
N ALA A 51 17.39 -15.42 7.00
CA ALA A 51 16.70 -14.84 5.85
C ALA A 51 15.21 -15.17 5.82
N GLY A 52 14.84 -16.43 6.09
CA GLY A 52 13.45 -16.86 6.19
C GLY A 52 12.69 -16.17 7.32
N ALA A 53 13.29 -16.08 8.51
CA ALA A 53 12.70 -15.35 9.65
C ALA A 53 12.51 -13.86 9.31
N THR A 54 13.52 -13.23 8.69
CA THR A 54 13.48 -11.83 8.28
C THR A 54 12.37 -11.57 7.25
N LEU A 55 12.18 -12.47 6.29
CA LEU A 55 11.09 -12.40 5.31
C LEU A 55 9.73 -12.35 6.02
N LEU A 56 9.49 -13.28 6.95
CA LEU A 56 8.22 -13.39 7.68
C LEU A 56 7.95 -12.15 8.55
N ILE A 57 8.95 -11.70 9.32
CA ILE A 57 8.83 -10.51 10.17
C ILE A 57 8.55 -9.28 9.30
N THR A 58 9.32 -9.09 8.23
CA THR A 58 9.16 -7.93 7.35
C THR A 58 7.82 -7.96 6.62
N PHE A 59 7.33 -9.13 6.23
CA PHE A 59 5.99 -9.29 5.66
C PHE A 59 4.90 -8.80 6.62
N ILE A 60 4.99 -9.16 7.90
CA ILE A 60 4.05 -8.67 8.93
C ILE A 60 4.16 -7.15 9.09
N VAL A 61 5.38 -6.61 9.23
CA VAL A 61 5.62 -5.17 9.39
C VAL A 61 5.03 -4.40 8.20
N VAL A 62 5.29 -4.85 6.98
CA VAL A 62 4.75 -4.24 5.75
C VAL A 62 3.22 -4.37 5.71
N GLY A 63 2.66 -5.48 6.16
CA GLY A 63 1.21 -5.67 6.31
C GLY A 63 0.58 -4.62 7.23
N ILE A 64 1.20 -4.34 8.38
CA ILE A 64 0.77 -3.29 9.31
C ILE A 64 0.83 -1.91 8.65
N VAL A 65 1.91 -1.61 7.92
CA VAL A 65 2.06 -0.35 7.18
C VAL A 65 0.95 -0.19 6.13
N ARG A 66 0.64 -1.24 5.36
CA ARG A 66 -0.47 -1.24 4.38
C ARG A 66 -1.82 -0.97 5.04
N ALA A 67 -2.09 -1.62 6.17
CA ALA A 67 -3.32 -1.42 6.93
C ALA A 67 -3.43 0.03 7.45
N LYS A 68 -2.33 0.57 7.99
CA LYS A 68 -2.28 1.96 8.47
C LYS A 68 -2.51 2.96 7.34
N MET A 69 -1.89 2.77 6.18
CA MET A 69 -2.11 3.64 5.02
C MET A 69 -3.57 3.63 4.59
N ARG A 70 -4.18 2.45 4.38
CA ARG A 70 -5.61 2.34 4.05
C ARG A 70 -6.48 3.11 5.03
N ASN A 71 -6.29 2.88 6.33
CA ASN A 71 -7.08 3.53 7.37
C ASN A 71 -6.89 5.06 7.43
N SER A 72 -5.77 5.59 6.95
CA SER A 72 -5.49 7.02 7.01
C SER A 72 -6.12 7.84 5.88
N VAL A 73 -6.37 7.23 4.70
CA VAL A 73 -6.81 7.97 3.50
C VAL A 73 -8.12 7.45 2.90
N ILE A 74 -8.43 6.17 3.04
CA ILE A 74 -9.65 5.58 2.48
C ILE A 74 -10.84 5.88 3.41
N PRO A 75 -11.99 6.34 2.87
CA PRO A 75 -13.20 6.60 3.65
C PRO A 75 -13.66 5.35 4.42
N PRO A 76 -14.21 5.47 5.65
CA PRO A 76 -14.63 4.33 6.46
C PRO A 76 -15.58 3.36 5.74
N SER A 77 -16.51 3.89 4.93
CA SER A 77 -17.46 3.10 4.13
C SER A 77 -16.79 2.17 3.12
N GLN A 78 -15.55 2.47 2.72
CA GLN A 78 -14.82 1.73 1.71
C GLN A 78 -13.58 1.00 2.23
N ARG A 79 -13.23 1.15 3.52
CA ARG A 79 -11.98 0.57 4.04
C ARG A 79 -11.93 -0.94 3.93
N GLU A 80 -13.06 -1.63 3.95
CA GLU A 80 -13.13 -3.09 3.94
C GLU A 80 -12.94 -3.69 2.53
N TYR A 81 -12.99 -2.88 1.47
CA TYR A 81 -12.72 -3.38 0.12
C TYR A 81 -11.28 -3.91 -0.02
N HIS A 82 -11.13 -4.92 -0.88
CA HIS A 82 -9.83 -5.46 -1.26
C HIS A 82 -9.09 -4.49 -2.18
N TYR A 83 -8.17 -3.71 -1.61
CA TYR A 83 -7.26 -2.86 -2.38
C TYR A 83 -5.93 -3.57 -2.63
N ASN A 84 -5.49 -3.53 -3.89
CA ASN A 84 -4.11 -3.86 -4.25
C ASN A 84 -3.14 -2.75 -3.80
N ASP A 85 -1.85 -3.06 -3.71
CA ASP A 85 -0.80 -2.11 -3.28
C ASP A 85 -0.78 -0.84 -4.14
N GLU A 86 -1.11 -0.96 -5.42
CA GLU A 86 -1.26 0.18 -6.32
C GLU A 86 -2.43 1.10 -5.93
N GLY A 87 -3.57 0.52 -5.56
CA GLY A 87 -4.73 1.28 -5.11
C GLY A 87 -4.43 2.03 -3.81
N ILE A 88 -3.78 1.36 -2.86
CA ILE A 88 -3.35 1.96 -1.59
C ILE A 88 -2.37 3.12 -1.85
N ALA A 89 -1.39 2.92 -2.73
CA ALA A 89 -0.42 3.95 -3.10
C ALA A 89 -1.08 5.15 -3.78
N LYS A 90 -2.02 4.93 -4.72
CA LYS A 90 -2.78 6.02 -5.37
C LYS A 90 -3.61 6.82 -4.38
N TRP A 91 -4.35 6.16 -3.49
CA TRP A 91 -5.10 6.82 -2.43
C TRP A 91 -4.20 7.64 -1.49
N PHE A 92 -3.06 7.06 -1.09
CA PHE A 92 -2.14 7.72 -0.17
C PHE A 92 -1.48 8.93 -0.82
N THR A 93 -0.99 8.78 -2.04
CA THR A 93 -0.38 9.87 -2.80
C THR A 93 -1.35 11.02 -3.05
N ALA A 94 -2.56 10.72 -3.55
CA ALA A 94 -3.56 11.73 -3.86
C ALA A 94 -4.03 12.52 -2.62
N LYS A 95 -4.18 11.88 -1.44
CA LYS A 95 -4.68 12.60 -0.25
C LYS A 95 -3.60 13.22 0.64
N LYS A 96 -2.36 12.73 0.60
CA LYS A 96 -1.31 13.17 1.54
C LYS A 96 -0.10 13.85 0.90
N LEU A 97 0.31 13.42 -0.29
CA LEU A 97 1.55 13.89 -0.92
C LEU A 97 1.29 14.89 -2.05
N CYS A 98 0.22 14.66 -2.80
CA CYS A 98 -0.20 15.47 -3.93
C CYS A 98 -1.73 15.68 -3.89
N PRO A 99 -2.22 16.52 -2.95
CA PRO A 99 -3.62 16.93 -2.94
C PRO A 99 -4.03 17.70 -4.19
#